data_AF-F6B922-F1
#
_entry.id   AF-F6B922-F1
#
_cell.length_a   1.000
_cell.length_b   1.000
_cell.length_c   1.000
_cell.angle_alpha   90.00
_cell.angle_beta   90.00
_cell.angle_gamma   90.00
#
_symmetry.space_group_name_H-M   'P 1'
#
loop_
_entity.id
_entity.type
_entity.pdbx_description
1 polymer ?
#
loop_
_entity_poly.entity_id
_entity_poly.type
_entity_poly.pdbx_seq_one_letter_code
_entity_poly.pdbx_strand_id
1 'polypeptide(L)' 'MENQKASSGYRVNQRNDGSLLGIEVICCGKHLGEMRYKDGEVLSCPECGITHKVKIHHNHFHIDRDKE' A
#
# COMPACT_ATOMS: atom_id res chain seq x y z
N MET A 1 -15.79 14.96 -16.80
CA MET A 1 -14.32 14.74 -16.70
C MET A 1 -14.11 13.84 -15.50
N GLU A 2 -14.23 12.52 -15.70
CA GLU A 2 -14.12 11.57 -14.58
C GLU A 2 -12.65 11.44 -14.19
N ASN A 3 -12.40 11.80 -12.94
CA ASN A 3 -11.10 11.80 -12.29
C ASN A 3 -10.52 10.38 -12.41
N GLN A 4 -9.62 10.15 -13.38
CA GLN A 4 -8.87 8.90 -13.49
C GLN A 4 -7.96 8.80 -12.27
N LYS A 5 -8.53 8.41 -11.13
CA LYS A 5 -7.79 8.05 -9.92
C LYS A 5 -6.80 7.00 -10.37
N ALA A 6 -5.50 7.30 -10.29
CA ALA A 6 -4.46 6.30 -10.46
C ALA A 6 -4.87 5.06 -9.64
N SER A 7 -5.20 3.98 -10.33
CA SER A 7 -5.88 2.82 -9.77
C SER A 7 -4.90 2.04 -8.92
N SER A 8 -4.82 2.41 -7.65
CA SER A 8 -4.06 1.67 -6.66
C SER A 8 -4.99 0.71 -5.94
N GLY A 9 -4.59 -0.55 -5.88
CA GLY A 9 -5.26 -1.60 -5.12
C GLY A 9 -4.31 -2.12 -4.04
N TYR A 10 -4.88 -2.58 -2.93
CA TYR A 10 -4.12 -3.14 -1.82
C TYR A 10 -4.74 -4.47 -1.41
N ARG A 11 -3.90 -5.46 -1.12
CA ARG A 11 -4.31 -6.75 -0.56
C ARG A 11 -3.55 -6.97 0.73
N VAL A 12 -4.22 -7.51 1.73
CA VAL A 12 -3.64 -7.72 3.06
C VAL A 12 -3.40 -9.20 3.24
N ASN A 13 -2.14 -9.56 3.47
CA ASN A 13 -1.76 -10.93 3.79
C ASN A 13 -1.83 -11.13 5.30
N GLN A 14 -2.52 -12.19 5.71
CA GLN A 14 -2.73 -12.54 7.11
C GLN A 14 -2.32 -13.99 7.36
N ARG A 15 -1.84 -14.26 8.57
CA ARG A 15 -1.68 -15.63 9.07
C ARG A 15 -3.03 -16.21 9.45
N ASN A 16 -3.08 -17.54 9.60
CA ASN A 16 -4.28 -18.24 10.07
C ASN A 16 -4.71 -17.82 11.49
N ASP A 17 -3.82 -17.23 12.29
CA ASP A 17 -4.11 -16.68 13.61
C ASP A 17 -4.66 -15.23 13.57
N GLY A 18 -4.85 -14.65 12.38
CA GLY A 18 -5.31 -13.28 12.17
C GLY A 18 -4.22 -12.21 12.20
N SER A 19 -2.95 -12.58 12.44
CA SER A 19 -1.83 -11.64 12.43
C SER A 19 -1.55 -11.13 11.02
N LEU A 20 -1.47 -9.81 10.85
CA LEU A 20 -1.13 -9.18 9.57
C LEU A 20 0.36 -9.37 9.26
N LEU A 21 0.66 -9.88 8.06
CA LEU A 21 2.03 -10.10 7.57
C LEU A 21 2.53 -8.89 6.78
N GLY A 22 1.74 -8.49 5.81
CA GLY A 22 2.14 -7.53 4.79
C GLY A 22 0.97 -7.06 3.95
N ILE A 23 1.24 -6.04 3.16
CA ILE A 23 0.29 -5.37 2.30
C ILE A 23 0.87 -5.36 0.90
N GLU A 24 0.28 -6.17 0.02
CA GLU A 24 0.60 -6.16 -1.40
C GLU A 24 0.03 -4.93 -2.07
N VAL A 25 0.86 -4.25 -2.87
CA VAL A 25 0.50 -3.01 -3.55
C VAL A 25 0.40 -3.26 -5.05
N ILE A 26 -0.74 -2.90 -5.62
CA ILE A 26 -0.96 -2.83 -7.05
C ILE A 26 -1.08 -1.36 -7.41
N CYS A 27 -0.27 -0.88 -8.35
CA CYS A 27 -0.34 0.49 -8.84
C CYS A 27 -0.06 0.53 -10.33
N CYS A 28 -0.71 1.44 -11.06
CA CYS A 28 -0.60 1.54 -12.52
C CYS A 28 -0.94 0.23 -13.25
N GLY A 29 -1.85 -0.58 -12.67
CA GLY A 29 -2.21 -1.89 -13.21
C GLY A 29 -1.14 -2.98 -13.05
N LYS A 30 -0.05 -2.71 -12.32
CA LYS A 30 1.06 -3.64 -12.08
C LYS A 30 1.21 -3.97 -10.59
N HIS A 31 1.66 -5.18 -10.28
CA HIS A 31 2.03 -5.57 -8.93
C HIS A 31 3.39 -4.96 -8.59
N LEU A 32 3.45 -4.11 -7.56
CA LEU A 32 4.69 -3.44 -7.15
C LEU A 32 5.51 -4.28 -6.19
N GLY A 33 4.85 -5.05 -5.33
CA GLY A 33 5.50 -5.80 -4.25
C GLY A 33 4.68 -5.77 -2.97
N GLU A 34 5.32 -6.18 -1.88
CA GLU A 34 4.71 -6.26 -0.55
C GLU A 34 5.41 -5.28 0.40
N MET A 35 4.64 -4.37 1.01
CA MET A 35 5.07 -3.60 2.18
C MET A 35 4.88 -4.48 3.41
N ARG A 36 5.86 -4.52 4.30
CA ARG A 36 5.69 -5.21 5.59
C ARG A 36 4.62 -4.50 6.41
N TYR A 37 3.83 -5.24 7.20
CA TYR A 37 2.94 -4.63 8.19
C TYR A 37 3.76 -4.05 9.34
N LYS A 38 4.35 -2.88 9.09
CA LYS A 38 5.22 -2.14 10.01
C LYS A 38 4.95 -0.65 9.82
N ASP A 39 4.92 0.10 10.91
CA ASP A 39 4.72 1.53 10.83
C ASP A 39 5.85 2.21 10.04
N GLY A 40 5.46 3.08 9.13
CA GLY A 40 6.38 3.86 8.31
C GLY A 40 6.97 3.13 7.11
N GLU A 41 6.56 1.89 6.82
CA GLU A 41 7.02 1.18 5.63
C GLU A 41 6.57 1.88 4.35
N VAL A 42 7.44 1.93 3.34
CA VAL A 42 7.18 2.66 2.10
C VAL A 42 7.49 1.82 0.86
N LEU A 43 6.66 1.99 -0.16
CA LEU A 43 6.88 1.42 -1.48
C LEU A 43 6.55 2.44 -2.56
N SER A 44 7.55 2.80 -3.36
CA SER A 44 7.37 3.75 -4.45
C SER A 44 7.06 3.05 -5.76
N CYS A 45 6.06 3.56 -6.48
CA CYS A 45 5.74 3.11 -7.82
C CYS A 45 6.74 3.71 -8.82
N PRO A 46 7.56 2.90 -9.52
CA PRO A 46 8.51 3.42 -10.50
C PRO A 46 7.82 4.02 -11.74
N GLU A 47 6.54 3.70 -11.97
CA GLU A 47 5.81 4.15 -13.17
C GLU A 47 5.20 5.54 -13.01
N CYS A 48 4.61 5.84 -11.84
CA CYS A 48 3.92 7.11 -11.60
C CYS A 48 4.59 8.00 -10.54
N GLY A 49 5.64 7.51 -9.88
CA GLY A 49 6.34 8.20 -8.80
C GLY A 49 5.58 8.28 -7.47
N ILE A 50 4.38 7.68 -7.37
CA ILE A 50 3.62 7.70 -6.11
C ILE A 50 4.29 6.79 -5.09
N THR A 51 4.56 7.33 -3.90
CA THR A 51 4.99 6.59 -2.72
C THR A 51 3.80 6.16 -1.90
N HIS A 52 3.67 4.87 -1.70
CA HIS A 52 2.70 4.24 -0.82
C HIS A 52 3.33 4.07 0.56
N LYS A 53 2.69 4.55 1.61
CA LYS A 53 3.23 4.48 2.98
C LYS A 53 2.23 3.87 3.96
N VAL A 54 2.65 2.86 4.70
CA VAL A 54 1.87 2.29 5.80
C VAL A 54 2.02 3.16 7.04
N LYS A 55 0.90 3.56 7.64
CA LYS A 55 0.85 4.19 8.97
C LYS A 55 -0.02 3.36 9.89
N ILE A 56 0.54 2.84 10.97
CA ILE A 56 -0.17 2.02 11.95
C ILE A 56 -0.59 2.91 13.11
N HIS A 57 -1.89 2.97 13.37
CA HIS A 57 -2.51 3.73 14.44
C HIS A 57 -3.25 2.79 15.38
N HIS A 58 -2.62 2.47 16.52
CA HIS A 58 -3.14 1.56 17.54
C HIS A 58 -3.57 0.20 16.97
N ASN A 59 -4.85 0.05 16.62
CA ASN A 59 -5.49 -1.18 16.16
C ASN A 59 -5.84 -1.17 14.66
N HIS A 60 -5.56 -0.08 13.94
CA HIS A 60 -5.84 0.03 12.51
C HIS A 60 -4.64 0.63 11.80
N PHE A 61 -4.67 0.61 10.47
CA PHE A 61 -3.62 1.20 9.66
C PHE A 61 -4.22 1.94 8.47
N HIS A 62 -3.44 2.88 7.94
CA HIS A 62 -3.74 3.66 6.74
C HIS A 62 -2.64 3.43 5.72
N ILE A 63 -2.99 3.61 4.44
CA ILE A 63 -2.02 3.67 3.36
C ILE A 63 -2.11 5.05 2.74
N ASP A 64 -1.14 5.88 3.06
CA ASP A 64 -0.97 7.19 2.44
C ASP A 64 -0.37 7.03 1.04
N ARG A 65 -0.76 7.95 0.16
CA ARG A 65 -0.27 8.04 -1.21
C ARG A 65 0.25 9.44 -1.42
N ASP A 66 1.56 9.59 -1.49
CA ASP A 66 2.20 10.86 -1.74
C ASP A 66 2.91 10.84 -3.10
N LYS A 67 3.03 12.00 -3.74
CA LYS A 67 3.72 12.15 -5.01
C LYS A 67 4.74 13.25 -4.80
N GLU A 68 6.00 12.87 -4.58
CA GLU A 68 7.12 13.81 -4.57
C GLU A 68 7.28 14.50 -5.94
#